data_AF-A0A6B2SJC9-F1
#
_entry.id   AF-A0A6B2SJC9-F1
#
_cell.length_a   1.000
_cell.length_b   1.000
_cell.length_c   1.000
_cell.angle_alpha   90.00
_cell.angle_beta   90.00
_cell.angle_gamma   90.00
#
_symmetry.space_group_name_H-M   'P 1'
#
loop_
_entity.id
_entity.type
_entity.pdbx_description
1 polymer ?
#
loop_
_entity_poly.entity_id
_entity_poly.type
_entity_poly.pdbx_seq_one_letter_code
_entity_poly.pdbx_strand_id
1 'polypeptide(L)' 'TLVVAGSEDPATPPAHAREIAEGVPDATLVEVAGASHLAPAERPGAVTEALLAHFTDGPGAGSA' A
#
# COMPACT_ATOMS: atom_id res chain seq x y z
N THR A 1 9.07 -3.69 1.09
CA THR A 1 7.93 -3.50 2.02
C THR A 1 6.79 -2.80 1.31
N LEU A 2 5.53 -3.11 1.60
CA LEU A 2 4.38 -2.37 1.04
C LEU A 2 3.78 -1.41 2.07
N VAL A 3 3.63 -0.14 1.70
CA VAL A 3 2.86 0.88 2.42
C VAL A 3 1.54 1.11 1.68
N VAL A 4 0.42 1.08 2.39
CA VAL A 4 -0.91 1.33 1.83
C VAL A 4 -1.57 2.48 2.59
N ALA A 5 -2.11 3.47 1.88
CA ALA A 5 -2.80 4.61 2.47
C ALA A 5 -4.07 4.95 1.70
N GLY A 6 -5.11 5.41 2.39
CA GLY A 6 -6.27 6.02 1.72
C GLY A 6 -5.94 7.44 1.25
N SER A 7 -6.33 7.80 0.02
CA SER A 7 -6.05 9.12 -0.54
C SER A 7 -6.76 10.27 0.20
N GLU A 8 -7.81 9.96 0.98
CA GLU A 8 -8.68 10.90 1.69
C GLU A 8 -8.61 10.72 3.20
N ASP A 9 -7.55 10.10 3.72
CA ASP A 9 -7.38 9.88 5.16
C ASP A 9 -6.94 11.17 5.88
N PRO A 10 -7.76 11.73 6.79
CA PRO A 10 -7.36 12.91 7.58
C PRO A 10 -6.54 12.54 8.83
N ALA A 11 -6.64 11.30 9.33
CA ALA A 11 -5.98 10.85 10.55
C ALA A 11 -4.51 10.52 10.28
N THR A 12 -4.23 9.87 9.15
CA THR A 12 -2.89 9.66 8.62
C THR A 12 -2.82 10.12 7.16
N PRO A 13 -2.66 11.43 6.90
CA PRO A 13 -2.62 11.98 5.55
C PRO A 13 -1.61 11.27 4.65
N PRO A 14 -1.86 11.16 3.32
CA PRO A 14 -0.96 10.48 2.38
C PRO A 14 0.51 10.92 2.45
N ALA A 15 0.77 12.16 2.86
CA ALA A 15 2.13 12.66 3.09
C ALA A 15 2.92 11.81 4.11
N HIS A 16 2.29 11.32 5.18
CA HIS A 16 2.96 10.45 6.15
C HIS A 16 3.33 9.10 5.53
N ALA A 17 2.46 8.55 4.67
CA ALA A 17 2.72 7.30 3.98
C ALA A 17 3.87 7.44 2.97
N ARG A 18 3.97 8.58 2.27
CA ARG A 18 5.11 8.92 1.41
C ARG A 18 6.40 9.03 2.20
N GLU A 19 6.39 9.73 3.31
CA GLU A 19 7.56 9.84 4.21
C GLU A 19 8.05 8.46 4.66
N ILE A 20 7.13 7.56 5.05
CA ILE A 20 7.49 6.18 5.43
C ILE A 20 8.09 5.42 4.23
N ALA A 21 7.48 5.51 3.04
CA ALA A 21 7.97 4.80 1.87
C ALA A 21 9.34 5.31 1.41
N GLU A 22 9.61 6.60 1.51
CA GLU A 22 10.92 7.20 1.22
C GLU A 22 11.99 6.79 2.25
N GLY A 23 11.60 6.56 3.50
CA GLY A 23 12.50 6.19 4.59
C GLY A 23 12.82 4.69 4.71
N VAL A 24 12.06 3.81 4.05
CA VAL A 24 12.22 2.36 4.15
C VAL A 24 12.84 1.80 2.86
N PRO A 25 14.03 1.15 2.92
CA PRO A 25 14.63 0.52 1.74
C PRO A 25 13.69 -0.48 1.05
N ASP A 26 13.67 -0.45 -0.28
CA ASP A 26 12.84 -1.30 -1.13
C ASP A 26 11.33 -1.24 -0.79
N ALA A 27 10.88 -0.12 -0.24
CA ALA A 27 9.46 0.10 -0.01
C ALA A 27 8.73 0.63 -1.25
N THR A 28 7.50 0.18 -1.41
CA THR A 28 6.55 0.68 -2.41
C THR A 28 5.34 1.27 -1.70
N LEU A 29 4.81 2.37 -2.22
CA LEU A 29 3.59 3.01 -1.74
C LEU A 29 2.43 2.78 -2.71
N VAL A 30 1.27 2.40 -2.17
CA VAL A 30 -0.01 2.39 -2.88
C VAL A 30 -0.97 3.34 -2.17
N GLU A 31 -1.36 4.42 -2.85
CA GLU A 31 -2.44 5.31 -2.42
C GLU A 31 -3.76 4.86 -3.05
N VAL A 32 -4.72 4.46 -2.22
CA VAL A 32 -6.02 3.95 -2.63
C VAL A 32 -6.98 5.12 -2.82
N ALA A 33 -7.26 5.44 -4.09
CA ALA A 33 -8.15 6.52 -4.47
C ALA A 33 -9.57 6.33 -3.89
N GLY A 34 -10.11 7.36 -3.24
CA GLY A 34 -11.46 7.34 -2.66
C GLY A 34 -11.59 6.45 -1.42
N ALA A 35 -10.50 6.26 -0.67
CA ALA A 35 -10.50 5.63 0.64
C ALA A 35 -9.97 6.61 1.70
N SER A 36 -10.51 6.52 2.90
CA SER A 36 -10.04 7.20 4.09
C SER A 36 -9.18 6.23 4.92
N HIS A 37 -9.23 6.32 6.25
CA HIS A 37 -8.34 5.58 7.15
C HIS A 37 -8.47 4.06 7.06
N LEU A 38 -9.67 3.54 6.79
CA LEU A 38 -9.94 2.10 6.74
C LEU A 38 -9.98 1.56 5.31
N ALA A 39 -8.94 1.86 4.52
CA ALA A 39 -8.83 1.43 3.12
C ALA A 39 -9.12 -0.07 2.86
N PRO A 40 -8.72 -1.04 3.71
CA PRO A 40 -9.08 -2.44 3.53
C PRO A 40 -10.59 -2.73 3.61
N ALA A 41 -11.33 -1.97 4.43
CA ALA A 41 -12.77 -2.11 4.58
C ALA A 41 -13.53 -1.35 3.48
N GLU A 42 -13.06 -0.16 3.12
CA GLU A 42 -13.73 0.71 2.15
C GLU A 42 -13.50 0.26 0.70
N ARG A 43 -12.27 -0.17 0.38
CA ARG A 43 -11.83 -0.54 -0.97
C ARG A 43 -11.06 -1.87 -0.95
N PRO A 44 -11.70 -2.97 -0.54
CA PRO A 44 -11.05 -4.28 -0.35
C PRO A 44 -10.37 -4.81 -1.62
N GLY A 45 -10.95 -4.57 -2.80
CA GLY A 45 -10.37 -5.03 -4.08
C GLY A 45 -8.99 -4.42 -4.34
N ALA A 46 -8.88 -3.09 -4.27
CA ALA A 46 -7.61 -2.39 -4.51
C ALA A 46 -6.53 -2.79 -3.51
N VAL A 47 -6.91 -2.95 -2.23
CA VAL A 47 -5.97 -3.43 -1.20
C VAL A 47 -5.55 -4.88 -1.44
N THR A 48 -6.48 -5.75 -1.85
CA THR A 48 -6.18 -7.16 -2.16
C THR A 48 -5.20 -7.26 -3.33
N GLU A 49 -5.41 -6.49 -4.40
CA GLU A 49 -4.50 -6.44 -5.55
C GLU A 49 -3.09 -6.00 -5.14
N ALA A 50 -2.98 -4.95 -4.32
CA ALA A 50 -1.70 -4.46 -3.81
C ALA A 50 -0.97 -5.52 -2.96
N LEU A 51 -1.70 -6.23 -2.10
CA LEU A 51 -1.15 -7.29 -1.28
C LEU A 51 -0.68 -8.48 -2.13
N LEU A 52 -1.47 -8.91 -3.10
CA LEU A 52 -1.10 -10.02 -4.00
C LEU A 52 0.17 -9.68 -4.77
N ALA A 53 0.25 -8.49 -5.39
CA ALA A 53 1.45 -8.04 -6.09
C ALA A 53 2.67 -8.03 -5.17
N HIS A 54 2.51 -7.49 -3.94
CA HIS A 54 3.61 -7.46 -2.97
C HIS A 54 4.13 -8.85 -2.59
N PHE A 55 3.24 -9.83 -2.45
CA PHE A 55 3.63 -11.20 -2.08
C PHE A 55 4.21 -12.00 -3.25
N THR A 56 3.85 -11.67 -4.50
CA THR A 56 4.38 -12.34 -5.69
C THR A 56 5.72 -11.77 -6.16
N ASP A 57 6.00 -10.50 -5.87
CA ASP A 57 7.20 -9.80 -6.39
C ASP A 57 8.44 -9.94 -5.47
N GLY A 58 8.35 -10.69 -4.36
CA GLY A 58 9.47 -10.92 -3.44
C GLY A 58 10.55 -11.90 -3.98
N PRO A 59 11.77 -11.94 -3.41
CA PRO A 59 12.92 -12.72 -3.93
C PRO A 59 12.78 -14.27 -3.90
N GLY A 60 11.58 -14.83 -3.82
CA GLY A 60 11.37 -16.26 -3.57
C GLY A 60 10.19 -16.91 -4.28
N ALA A 61 9.51 -16.25 -5.23
CA ALA A 61 8.40 -16.87 -5.93
C ALA A 61 8.33 -16.44 -7.40
N GLY A 62 8.98 -17.18 -8.29
CA GLY A 62 8.81 -16.97 -9.73
C GLY A 62 9.91 -17.47 -10.66
N SER A 63 10.41 -18.68 -10.46
CA SER A 63 10.99 -19.47 -11.56
C SER A 63 10.32 -20.84 -11.51
N ALA A 64 9.21 -20.94 -12.24
CA ALA A 64 8.62 -22.19 -12.68
C ALA A 64 8.10 -21.96 -14.10
#